data_AF-A0A943I499-F1
#
_entry.id   AF-A0A943I499-F1
#
_cell.length_a   1.000
_cell.length_b   1.000
_cell.length_c   1.000
_cell.angle_alpha   90.00
_cell.angle_beta   90.00
_cell.angle_gamma   90.00
#
_symmetry.space_group_name_H-M   'P 1'
#
loop_
_entity.id
_entity.type
_entity.pdbx_description
1 polymer ?
#
loop_
_entity_poly.entity_id
_entity_poly.type
_entity_poly.pdbx_seq_one_letter_code
_entity_poly.pdbx_strand_id
1 'polypeptide(L)'
;MKTIYLFLDVDGVLNNQKIIQKTKKMQVIDEQNLINLNKLIKIIKTEYNCLIILNSSWQLVNENIDILKSYLNRYNLRIDDYLKMDNQKNKGELIIEYCNKYQIPLFNILILDDGMISEIKDRLIKCNFSQGFTEVELQKAIKLLKM
;
A
#
# COMPACT_ATOMS: atom_id res chain seq x y z
N MET A 1 19.89 3.99 9.79
CA MET A 1 18.56 4.58 9.46
C MET A 1 17.54 3.47 9.59
N LYS A 2 16.45 3.66 10.36
CA LYS A 2 15.39 2.65 10.50
C LYS A 2 14.63 2.51 9.17
N THR A 3 13.98 1.38 8.94
CA THR A 3 13.22 1.10 7.71
C THR A 3 11.74 0.97 8.03
N ILE A 4 10.90 1.68 7.27
CA ILE A 4 9.45 1.47 7.24
C ILE A 4 9.10 0.52 6.09
N TYR A 5 8.36 -0.52 6.41
CA TYR A 5 7.82 -1.48 5.44
C TYR A 5 6.38 -1.10 5.14
N LEU A 6 6.15 -0.59 3.94
CA LEU A 6 4.84 -0.14 3.47
C LEU A 6 4.14 -1.29 2.74
N PHE A 7 3.19 -1.94 3.41
CA PHE A 7 2.31 -2.92 2.78
C PHE A 7 1.23 -2.17 2.00
N LEU A 8 1.24 -2.34 0.68
CA LEU A 8 0.44 -1.54 -0.24
C LEU A 8 -0.55 -2.44 -0.99
N ASP A 9 -1.84 -2.25 -0.76
CA ASP A 9 -2.86 -2.72 -1.71
C ASP A 9 -3.02 -1.74 -2.88
N VAL A 10 -3.69 -2.19 -3.94
CA VAL A 10 -3.97 -1.42 -5.16
C VAL A 10 -5.46 -1.16 -5.29
N ASP A 11 -6.29 -2.20 -5.29
CA ASP A 11 -7.73 -2.06 -5.39
C ASP A 11 -8.27 -1.33 -4.14
N GLY A 12 -9.11 -0.32 -4.35
CA GLY A 12 -9.60 0.52 -3.27
C GLY A 12 -8.55 1.41 -2.58
N VAL A 13 -7.31 1.47 -3.08
CA VAL A 13 -6.21 2.30 -2.57
C VAL A 13 -5.66 3.20 -3.68
N LEU A 14 -4.95 2.63 -4.66
CA LEU A 14 -4.44 3.37 -5.83
C LEU A 14 -5.42 3.33 -7.00
N ASN A 15 -6.10 2.20 -7.18
CA ASN A 15 -7.31 2.06 -7.97
C ASN A 15 -8.53 2.34 -7.06
N ASN A 16 -9.61 2.85 -7.63
CA ASN A 16 -10.84 3.08 -6.88
C ASN A 16 -12.08 2.99 -7.78
N GLN A 17 -13.25 2.83 -7.16
CA GLN A 17 -14.50 2.68 -7.89
C GLN A 17 -14.81 3.87 -8.82
N LYS A 18 -14.49 5.11 -8.43
CA LYS A 18 -14.76 6.31 -9.24
C LYS A 18 -13.95 6.30 -10.54
N ILE A 19 -12.65 6.00 -10.47
CA ILE A 19 -11.80 5.98 -11.67
C ILE A 19 -12.17 4.82 -12.60
N ILE A 20 -12.55 3.66 -12.04
CA ILE A 20 -13.07 2.52 -12.82
C ILE A 20 -14.35 2.95 -13.55
N GLN A 21 -15.31 3.55 -12.86
CA GLN A 21 -16.58 3.97 -13.46
C GLN A 21 -16.39 5.03 -14.56
N LYS A 22 -15.44 5.95 -14.38
CA LYS A 22 -15.11 7.02 -15.33
C LYS A 22 -14.43 6.47 -16.59
N THR A 23 -13.49 5.54 -16.44
CA THR A 23 -12.67 5.05 -17.55
C THR A 23 -13.20 3.77 -18.19
N LYS A 24 -14.12 3.06 -17.51
CA LYS A 24 -14.60 1.72 -17.84
C LYS A 24 -13.48 0.67 -17.90
N LYS A 25 -12.37 0.90 -17.18
CA LYS A 25 -11.23 -0.02 -17.07
C LYS A 25 -11.05 -0.44 -15.61
N MET A 26 -10.87 -1.74 -15.37
CA MET A 26 -10.59 -2.26 -14.04
C MET A 26 -9.14 -1.98 -13.63
N GLN A 27 -8.20 -2.23 -14.53
CA GLN A 27 -6.76 -2.00 -14.35
C GLN A 27 -6.41 -0.54 -14.67
N VAL A 28 -6.72 0.35 -13.75
CA VAL A 28 -6.39 1.78 -13.86
C VAL A 28 -5.97 2.33 -12.50
N ILE A 29 -4.96 3.19 -12.47
CA ILE A 29 -4.56 3.88 -11.24
C ILE A 29 -5.08 5.32 -11.28
N ASP A 30 -5.62 5.77 -10.16
CA ASP A 30 -5.97 7.17 -9.96
C ASP A 30 -4.70 7.97 -9.69
N GLU A 31 -4.42 8.92 -10.59
CA GLU A 31 -3.23 9.77 -10.50
C GLU A 31 -3.15 10.52 -9.18
N GLN A 32 -4.30 10.97 -8.63
CA GLN A 32 -4.30 11.72 -7.38
C GLN A 32 -3.89 10.86 -6.18
N ASN A 33 -4.31 9.60 -6.16
CA ASN A 33 -3.95 8.65 -5.09
C ASN A 33 -2.46 8.29 -5.18
N LEU A 34 -1.93 8.17 -6.39
CA LEU A 34 -0.50 7.94 -6.60
C LEU A 34 0.36 9.16 -6.21
N ILE A 35 -0.09 10.38 -6.50
CA ILE A 35 0.55 11.62 -6.02
C ILE A 35 0.63 11.60 -4.49
N ASN A 36 -0.45 11.20 -3.81
CA ASN A 36 -0.48 11.12 -2.35
C ASN A 36 0.46 10.04 -1.82
N LEU A 37 0.53 8.87 -2.46
CA LEU A 37 1.51 7.83 -2.12
C LEU A 37 2.94 8.36 -2.23
N ASN A 38 3.26 9.06 -3.32
CA ASN A 38 4.57 9.67 -3.52
C ASN A 38 4.89 10.73 -2.44
N LYS A 39 3.93 11.58 -2.06
CA LYS A 39 4.09 12.52 -0.94
C LYS A 39 4.40 11.77 0.36
N LEU A 40 3.64 10.73 0.69
CA LEU A 40 3.87 9.91 1.89
C LEU A 40 5.29 9.34 1.91
N ILE A 41 5.72 8.72 0.81
CA ILE A 41 7.05 8.09 0.73
C ILE A 41 8.16 9.13 0.84
N LYS A 42 8.00 10.31 0.24
CA LYS A 42 8.97 11.41 0.40
C LYS A 42 9.09 11.85 1.86
N ILE A 43 7.97 11.93 2.59
CA ILE A 43 7.95 12.25 4.03
C ILE A 43 8.61 11.14 4.84
N ILE A 44 8.30 9.86 4.59
CA ILE A 44 8.98 8.75 5.27
C ILE A 44 10.50 8.84 5.05
N LYS A 45 10.92 9.13 3.81
CA LYS A 45 12.31 9.22 3.41
C LYS A 45 13.10 10.39 4.01
N THR A 46 12.46 11.33 4.71
CA THR A 46 13.20 12.37 5.44
C THR A 46 13.90 11.82 6.69
N GLU A 47 13.41 10.72 7.26
CA GLU A 47 13.91 10.15 8.52
C GLU A 47 14.19 8.64 8.45
N TYR A 48 13.58 7.94 7.49
CA TYR A 48 13.59 6.48 7.40
C TYR A 48 13.89 5.99 5.99
N ASN A 49 14.33 4.74 5.85
CA ASN A 49 14.17 4.02 4.58
C ASN A 49 12.70 3.65 4.41
N CYS A 50 12.26 3.48 3.16
CA CYS A 50 10.92 2.99 2.85
C CYS A 50 11.03 1.87 1.81
N LEU A 51 10.50 0.69 2.15
CA LEU A 51 10.36 -0.44 1.25
C LEU A 51 8.88 -0.69 0.97
N ILE A 52 8.50 -0.79 -0.30
CA ILE A 52 7.12 -1.07 -0.71
C ILE A 52 6.95 -2.58 -0.87
N ILE A 53 6.08 -3.16 -0.07
CA ILE A 53 5.72 -4.58 -0.12
C ILE A 53 4.33 -4.67 -0.76
N LEU A 54 4.23 -5.25 -1.96
CA LEU A 54 2.95 -5.35 -2.65
C LEU A 54 2.05 -6.36 -1.92
N ASN A 55 0.91 -5.89 -1.42
CA ASN A 55 -0.11 -6.64 -0.70
C ASN A 55 -1.43 -6.57 -1.49
N SER A 56 -1.41 -7.06 -2.73
CA SER A 56 -2.55 -6.95 -3.64
C SER A 56 -2.71 -8.17 -4.52
N SER A 57 -3.94 -8.48 -4.91
CA SER A 57 -4.26 -9.49 -5.93
C SER A 57 -3.68 -9.13 -7.30
N TRP A 58 -3.32 -7.86 -7.53
CA TRP A 58 -2.64 -7.43 -8.75
C TRP A 58 -1.33 -8.19 -9.01
N GLN A 59 -0.69 -8.75 -7.97
CA GLN A 59 0.51 -9.57 -8.15
C GLN A 59 0.25 -10.91 -8.86
N LEU A 60 -1.01 -11.33 -9.01
CA LEU A 60 -1.37 -12.61 -9.63
C LEU A 60 -1.35 -12.56 -11.18
N VAL A 61 -1.26 -11.36 -11.76
CA VAL A 61 -1.30 -11.14 -13.21
C VAL A 61 -0.15 -10.23 -13.61
N ASN A 62 0.76 -10.71 -14.47
CA ASN A 62 1.95 -9.96 -14.88
C ASN A 62 1.61 -8.59 -15.49
N GLU A 63 0.57 -8.51 -16.32
CA GLU A 63 0.12 -7.25 -16.92
C GLU A 63 -0.26 -6.20 -15.86
N ASN A 64 -0.93 -6.60 -14.77
CA ASN A 64 -1.27 -5.70 -13.67
C ASN A 64 -0.01 -5.17 -12.97
N ILE A 65 1.00 -6.03 -12.79
CA ILE A 65 2.29 -5.64 -12.23
C ILE A 65 2.99 -4.64 -13.15
N ASP A 66 2.99 -4.87 -14.46
CA ASP A 66 3.64 -3.99 -15.43
C ASP A 66 2.97 -2.62 -15.49
N ILE A 67 1.63 -2.59 -15.43
CA ILE A 67 0.86 -1.35 -15.28
C ILE A 67 1.27 -0.64 -14.00
N LEU A 68 1.23 -1.31 -12.84
CA LEU A 68 1.58 -0.69 -11.57
C LEU A 68 3.02 -0.15 -11.56
N LYS A 69 3.99 -0.92 -12.08
CA LYS A 69 5.39 -0.50 -12.21
C LYS A 69 5.52 0.72 -13.10
N SER A 70 4.85 0.75 -14.26
CA SER A 70 4.82 1.93 -15.15
C SER A 70 4.37 3.17 -14.40
N TYR A 71 3.28 3.08 -13.63
CA TYR A 71 2.76 4.19 -12.84
C TYR A 71 3.73 4.64 -11.74
N LEU A 72 4.27 3.71 -10.95
CA LEU A 72 5.22 3.99 -9.85
C LEU A 72 6.54 4.59 -10.36
N ASN A 73 7.05 4.11 -11.50
CA ASN A 73 8.30 4.58 -12.10
C ASN A 73 8.26 6.07 -12.47
N ARG A 74 7.08 6.63 -12.82
CA ARG A 74 6.92 8.08 -13.08
C ARG A 74 7.29 8.95 -11.88
N TYR A 75 7.32 8.36 -10.68
CA TYR A 75 7.70 9.02 -9.43
C TYR A 75 8.99 8.44 -8.82
N ASN A 76 9.77 7.66 -9.59
CA ASN A 76 10.95 6.94 -9.10
C ASN A 76 10.64 6.03 -7.89
N LEU A 77 9.42 5.47 -7.85
CA LEU A 77 9.01 4.48 -6.87
C LEU A 77 9.12 3.08 -7.49
N ARG A 78 9.36 2.07 -6.65
CA ARG A 78 9.42 0.67 -7.06
C ARG A 78 8.80 -0.22 -6.00
N ILE A 79 8.35 -1.41 -6.41
CA ILE A 79 7.99 -2.50 -5.53
C ILE A 79 9.30 -3.19 -5.10
N ASP A 80 9.51 -3.36 -3.80
CA ASP A 80 10.73 -3.96 -3.24
C ASP A 80 10.55 -5.44 -2.88
N ASP A 81 9.34 -5.86 -2.48
CA ASP A 81 8.98 -7.28 -2.33
C ASP A 81 7.45 -7.49 -2.50
N TYR A 82 7.02 -8.74 -2.42
CA TYR A 82 5.65 -9.17 -2.60
C TYR A 82 5.18 -9.97 -1.38
N LEU A 83 3.99 -9.64 -0.85
CA LEU A 83 3.35 -10.45 0.16
C LEU A 83 2.75 -11.69 -0.50
N LYS A 84 3.32 -12.86 -0.22
CA LYS A 84 2.84 -14.14 -0.73
C LYS A 84 1.40 -14.38 -0.25
N MET A 85 0.48 -14.57 -1.20
CA MET A 85 -0.92 -14.85 -0.90
C MET A 85 -1.11 -16.33 -0.48
N ASP A 86 -1.96 -16.56 0.51
CA ASP A 86 -2.42 -17.87 0.96
C ASP A 86 -3.94 -17.79 1.20
N ASN A 87 -4.71 -18.62 0.50
CA ASN A 87 -6.17 -18.60 0.58
C ASN A 87 -6.71 -19.18 1.91
N GLN A 88 -5.84 -19.76 2.74
CA GLN A 88 -6.22 -20.30 4.05
C GLN A 88 -6.06 -19.27 5.18
N LYS A 89 -5.45 -18.11 4.90
CA LYS A 89 -5.13 -17.09 5.90
C LYS A 89 -5.72 -15.77 5.51
N ASN A 90 -6.04 -14.98 6.52
CA ASN A 90 -6.42 -13.61 6.30
C ASN A 90 -5.18 -12.73 6.04
N LYS A 91 -5.41 -11.54 5.50
CA LYS A 91 -4.36 -10.61 5.09
C LYS A 91 -3.47 -10.15 6.26
N GLY A 92 -4.06 -9.97 7.44
CA GLY A 92 -3.32 -9.58 8.65
C GLY A 92 -2.36 -10.66 9.13
N GLU A 93 -2.81 -11.92 9.14
CA GLU A 93 -1.98 -13.08 9.45
C GLU A 93 -0.78 -13.19 8.50
N LEU A 94 -1.01 -13.00 7.20
CA LEU A 94 0.06 -13.01 6.19
C LEU A 94 1.10 -11.92 6.43
N ILE A 95 0.66 -10.70 6.75
CA ILE A 95 1.57 -9.60 7.07
C ILE A 95 2.37 -9.90 8.34
N ILE A 96 1.76 -10.44 9.38
CA ILE A 96 2.45 -10.84 10.62
C ILE A 96 3.49 -11.93 10.32
N GLU A 97 3.15 -12.94 9.52
CA GLU A 97 4.08 -13.98 9.12
C GLU A 97 5.26 -13.45 8.32
N TYR A 98 5.00 -12.53 7.38
CA TYR A 98 6.05 -11.82 6.66
C TYR A 98 6.96 -11.08 7.66
N CYS A 99 6.37 -10.35 8.61
CA CYS A 99 7.15 -9.61 9.61
C CYS A 99 8.00 -10.55 10.48
N ASN A 100 7.45 -11.67 10.94
CA ASN A 100 8.17 -12.65 11.73
C ASN A 100 9.32 -13.29 10.94
N LYS A 101 9.09 -13.67 9.69
CA LYS A 101 10.09 -14.27 8.80
C LYS A 101 11.30 -13.35 8.60
N TYR A 102 11.06 -12.05 8.43
CA TYR A 102 12.11 -11.05 8.18
C TYR A 102 12.53 -10.27 9.44
N GLN A 103 12.07 -10.69 10.62
CA GLN A 103 12.37 -10.05 11.91
C GLN A 103 12.03 -8.55 11.92
N ILE A 104 10.92 -8.18 11.29
CA ILE A 104 10.43 -6.79 11.20
C ILE A 104 9.56 -6.50 12.41
N PRO A 105 9.92 -5.51 13.25
CA PRO A 105 9.05 -5.08 14.33
C PRO A 105 7.76 -4.47 13.80
N LEU A 106 6.60 -4.79 14.39
CA LEU A 106 5.31 -4.25 13.97
C LEU A 106 5.24 -2.71 14.06
N PHE A 107 6.06 -2.08 14.91
CA PHE A 107 6.13 -0.62 14.94
C PHE A 107 6.85 0.00 13.74
N ASN A 108 7.47 -0.81 12.87
CA ASN A 108 8.14 -0.39 11.64
C ASN A 108 7.29 -0.63 10.39
N ILE A 109 6.03 -1.05 10.51
CA ILE A 109 5.18 -1.31 9.33
C ILE A 109 4.10 -0.24 9.17
N LEU A 110 3.69 0.03 7.94
CA LEU A 110 2.54 0.85 7.61
C LEU A 110 1.72 0.11 6.56
N ILE A 111 0.40 0.05 6.72
CA ILE A 111 -0.47 -0.70 5.82
C ILE A 111 -1.47 0.26 5.19
N LEU A 112 -1.56 0.27 3.87
CA LEU A 112 -2.59 0.96 3.10
C LEU A 112 -3.48 -0.08 2.44
N ASP A 113 -4.74 -0.14 2.86
CA ASP A 113 -5.71 -1.14 2.42
C ASP A 113 -7.13 -0.58 2.53
N ASP A 114 -8.05 -1.00 1.67
CA ASP A 114 -9.48 -0.67 1.82
C ASP A 114 -10.21 -1.70 2.70
N GLY A 115 -9.64 -2.89 2.83
CA GLY A 115 -10.11 -3.98 3.67
C GLY A 115 -9.97 -3.71 5.17
N MET A 116 -10.63 -4.55 5.96
CA MET A 116 -10.39 -4.62 7.41
C MET A 116 -9.23 -5.57 7.68
N ILE A 117 -8.25 -5.11 8.48
CA ILE A 117 -7.14 -5.94 8.99
C ILE A 117 -7.11 -5.77 10.50
N SER A 118 -7.70 -6.70 11.22
CA SER A 118 -8.03 -6.54 12.65
C SER A 118 -6.84 -6.81 13.56
N GLU A 119 -5.96 -7.73 13.15
CA GLU A 119 -4.82 -8.26 13.90
C GLU A 119 -3.78 -7.18 14.21
N ILE A 120 -3.64 -6.22 13.29
CA ILE A 120 -2.64 -5.14 13.31
C ILE A 120 -3.28 -3.80 12.92
N LYS A 121 -4.54 -3.61 13.35
CA LYS A 121 -5.36 -2.43 13.01
C LYS A 121 -4.68 -1.09 13.32
N ASP A 122 -3.84 -1.03 14.35
CA ASP A 122 -3.15 0.19 14.79
C ASP A 122 -2.03 0.60 13.81
N ARG A 123 -1.72 -0.25 12.82
CA ARG A 123 -0.78 0.01 11.72
C ARG A 123 -1.49 0.24 10.38
N LEU A 124 -2.82 0.10 10.35
CA LEU A 124 -3.64 0.21 9.15
C LEU A 124 -4.14 1.64 8.94
N ILE A 125 -3.93 2.15 7.74
CA ILE A 125 -4.65 3.29 7.20
C ILE A 125 -5.73 2.76 6.26
N LYS A 126 -6.94 2.63 6.80
CA LYS A 126 -8.08 2.14 6.04
C LYS A 126 -8.52 3.16 5.00
N CYS A 127 -8.43 2.79 3.73
CA CYS A 127 -8.89 3.57 2.59
C CYS A 127 -10.38 3.33 2.33
N ASN A 128 -11.05 4.27 1.68
CA ASN A 128 -12.41 4.08 1.20
C ASN A 128 -12.36 3.50 -0.22
N PHE A 129 -12.93 2.32 -0.45
CA PHE A 129 -12.91 1.66 -1.77
C PHE A 129 -13.36 2.56 -2.94
N SER A 130 -14.31 3.47 -2.70
CA SER A 130 -14.81 4.38 -3.74
C SER A 130 -13.89 5.55 -4.05
N GLN A 131 -12.93 5.89 -3.16
CA GLN A 131 -12.06 7.07 -3.31
C GLN A 131 -10.57 6.74 -3.32
N GLY A 132 -10.15 5.69 -2.62
CA GLY A 132 -8.76 5.28 -2.45
C GLY A 132 -7.97 6.12 -1.44
N PHE A 133 -6.67 6.25 -1.68
CA PHE A 133 -5.72 6.93 -0.79
C PHE A 133 -5.73 8.46 -0.98
N THR A 134 -6.74 9.11 -0.41
CA THR A 134 -6.93 10.56 -0.52
C THR A 134 -6.00 11.34 0.41
N GLU A 135 -6.07 12.68 0.37
CA GLU A 135 -5.34 13.54 1.30
C GLU A 135 -5.74 13.27 2.76
N VAL A 136 -6.97 12.81 3.03
CA VAL A 136 -7.41 12.44 4.39
C VAL A 136 -6.61 11.24 4.91
N GLU A 137 -6.46 10.20 4.10
CA GLU A 137 -5.67 9.00 4.45
C GLU A 137 -4.19 9.32 4.55
N LEU A 138 -3.67 10.19 3.68
CA LEU A 138 -2.29 10.70 3.76
C LEU A 138 -2.02 11.37 5.10
N GLN A 139 -2.88 12.29 5.55
CA GLN A 139 -2.68 12.97 6.84
C GLN A 139 -2.77 12.01 8.03
N LYS A 140 -3.66 11.00 7.98
CA LYS A 140 -3.70 9.93 8.99
C LYS A 140 -2.38 9.14 9.01
N ALA A 141 -1.84 8.76 7.85
CA ALA A 141 -0.58 8.05 7.73
C ALA A 141 0.60 8.84 8.30
N ILE A 142 0.68 10.13 7.98
CA ILE A 142 1.72 11.03 8.49
C ILE A 142 1.64 11.14 10.02
N LYS A 143 0.43 11.26 10.57
CA LYS A 143 0.23 11.34 12.03
C LYS A 143 0.68 10.05 12.72
N LEU A 144 0.35 8.88 12.16
CA LEU A 144 0.75 7.58 12.69
C LEU A 144 2.28 7.43 12.76
N LEU A 145 3.01 7.92 11.75
CA LEU A 145 4.46 7.83 11.70
C LEU A 145 5.20 8.77 12.67
N LYS A 146 4.52 9.81 13.18
CA LYS A 146 5.08 10.79 14.13
C LYS A 146 4.82 10.43 15.60
N MET A 147 4.03 9.39 15.86
CA MET A 147 3.72 8.86 17.20
C MET A 147 4.69 7.76 17.57
#